data_AF-A0A955PGX4-F1
#
_entry.id   AF-A0A955PGX4-F1
#
_cell.length_a   1.000
_cell.length_b   1.000
_cell.length_c   1.000
_cell.angle_alpha   90.00
_cell.angle_beta   90.00
_cell.angle_gamma   90.00
#
_symmetry.space_group_name_H-M   'P 1'
#
loop_
_entity.id
_entity.type
_entity.pdbx_description
1 polymer ?
#
loop_
_entity_poly.entity_id
_entity_poly.type
_entity_poly.pdbx_seq_one_letter_code
_entity_poly.pdbx_strand_id
1 'polypeptide(L)'
;YGRLGLDLAITTGIHDGESAIKALMVGADVTMLCSELLRKGTGRLGEIEQEMRHWMEEHEYDSVDMMKGSMSQKSCPEPAAFERANYMKTIQSYDRYPTV
;
A
#
# COMPACT_ATOMS: atom_id res chain seq x y z
N TYR A 1 4.48 -8.35 6.53
CA TYR A 1 3.49 -9.44 6.54
C TYR A 1 4.00 -10.68 7.28
N GLY A 2 3.16 -11.33 8.10
CA GLY A 2 3.40 -12.68 8.62
C GLY A 2 4.63 -12.87 9.53
N ARG A 3 5.15 -11.79 10.13
CA ARG A 3 6.24 -11.83 11.13
C ARG A 3 5.74 -11.72 12.56
N LEU A 4 4.64 -11.01 12.74
CA LEU A 4 3.92 -10.85 13.99
C LEU A 4 2.49 -11.31 13.70
N GLY A 5 1.85 -12.00 14.66
CA GLY A 5 0.44 -12.41 14.57
C GLY A 5 -0.49 -11.25 14.87
N LEU A 6 -0.34 -10.14 14.13
CA LEU A 6 -1.10 -8.90 14.30
C LEU A 6 -1.69 -8.50 12.96
N ASP A 7 -2.91 -7.95 13.03
CA ASP A 7 -3.53 -7.29 11.90
C ASP A 7 -3.00 -5.85 11.78
N LEU A 8 -2.71 -5.42 10.56
CA LEU A 8 -2.14 -4.12 10.25
C LEU A 8 -3.13 -3.32 9.39
N ALA A 9 -3.46 -2.12 9.85
CA ALA A 9 -4.17 -1.15 9.04
C ALA A 9 -3.20 -0.10 8.48
N ILE A 10 -3.26 0.13 7.17
CA ILE A 10 -2.56 1.26 6.55
C ILE A 10 -3.52 2.43 6.45
N THR A 11 -3.10 3.53 7.05
CA THR A 11 -3.81 4.81 7.03
C THR A 11 -2.95 5.83 6.27
N THR A 12 -3.58 6.88 5.75
CA THR A 12 -2.93 7.95 4.97
C THR A 12 -2.42 7.51 3.59
N GLY A 13 -2.41 8.43 2.62
CA GLY A 13 -1.88 8.18 1.29
C GLY A 13 -2.72 7.25 0.39
N ILE A 14 -3.91 6.84 0.83
CA ILE A 14 -4.84 6.04 0.02
C ILE A 14 -5.84 7.00 -0.65
N HIS A 15 -5.78 7.09 -1.98
CA HIS A 15 -6.60 8.01 -2.78
C HIS A 15 -7.36 7.31 -3.93
N ASP A 16 -6.93 6.12 -4.32
CA ASP A 16 -7.44 5.33 -5.44
C ASP A 16 -7.31 3.82 -5.14
N GLY A 17 -7.90 3.00 -6.03
CA GLY A 17 -7.85 1.55 -5.92
C GLY A 17 -6.44 0.99 -5.98
N GLU A 18 -5.56 1.55 -6.82
CA GLU A 18 -4.18 1.09 -6.95
C GLU A 18 -3.38 1.30 -5.65
N SER A 19 -3.58 2.43 -4.96
CA SER A 19 -2.98 2.70 -3.65
C SER A 19 -3.46 1.71 -2.59
N ALA A 20 -4.75 1.33 -2.63
CA ALA A 20 -5.31 0.33 -1.75
C ALA A 20 -4.75 -1.07 -2.02
N ILE A 21 -4.63 -1.46 -3.30
CA ILE A 21 -4.00 -2.72 -3.72
C ILE A 21 -2.55 -2.79 -3.23
N LYS A 22 -1.76 -1.74 -3.46
CA LYS A 22 -0.36 -1.67 -2.99
C LYS A 22 -0.25 -1.89 -1.49
N ALA A 23 -1.15 -1.30 -0.71
CA ALA A 23 -1.20 -1.49 0.74
C ALA A 23 -1.46 -2.96 1.13
N LEU A 24 -2.40 -3.63 0.46
CA LEU A 24 -2.65 -5.06 0.67
C LEU A 24 -1.42 -5.91 0.27
N MET A 25 -0.80 -5.62 -0.88
CA MET A 25 0.37 -6.36 -1.38
C MET A 25 1.58 -6.28 -0.44
N VAL A 26 1.80 -5.17 0.27
CA VAL A 26 2.88 -5.08 1.28
C VAL A 26 2.51 -5.77 2.61
N GLY A 27 1.23 -6.13 2.77
CA GLY A 27 0.72 -6.97 3.85
C GLY A 27 -0.21 -6.28 4.84
N ALA A 28 -0.90 -5.21 4.44
CA ALA A 28 -2.00 -4.67 5.22
C ALA A 28 -3.21 -5.61 5.19
N ASP A 29 -3.96 -5.61 6.28
CA ASP A 29 -5.26 -6.28 6.41
C ASP A 29 -6.39 -5.33 6.02
N VAL A 30 -6.22 -4.04 6.31
CA VAL A 30 -7.22 -2.98 6.07
C VAL A 30 -6.55 -1.71 5.55
N THR A 31 -7.24 -1.00 4.66
CA THR A 31 -6.87 0.35 4.21
C THR A 31 -7.90 1.36 4.70
N MET A 32 -7.45 2.54 5.14
CA MET A 32 -8.34 3.58 5.66
C MET A 32 -8.33 4.83 4.77
N LEU A 33 -9.53 5.24 4.36
CA LEU A 33 -9.80 6.42 3.52
C LEU A 33 -10.46 7.50 4.38
N CYS A 34 -9.95 8.74 4.33
CA CYS A 34 -10.56 9.87 5.02
C CYS A 34 -10.63 11.12 4.14
N SER A 35 -9.48 11.72 3.79
CA SER A 35 -9.42 12.96 3.00
C SER A 35 -10.10 12.83 1.63
N GLU A 36 -10.02 11.64 1.03
CA GLU A 36 -10.63 11.36 -0.27
C GLU A 36 -12.16 11.39 -0.18
N LEU A 37 -12.71 10.74 0.85
CA LEU A 37 -14.16 10.70 1.09
C LEU A 37 -14.71 12.07 1.50
N LEU A 38 -13.96 12.84 2.28
CA LEU A 38 -14.36 14.21 2.65
C LEU A 38 -14.44 15.14 1.44
N ARG A 39 -13.60 14.94 0.42
CA ARG A 39 -13.54 15.80 -0.78
C ARG A 39 -14.52 15.38 -1.86
N LYS A 40 -14.71 14.08 -2.07
CA LYS A 40 -15.51 13.52 -3.18
C LYS A 40 -16.84 12.89 -2.75
N GLY A 41 -17.10 12.82 -1.44
CA GLY A 41 -18.28 12.17 -0.88
C GLY A 41 -18.14 10.65 -0.78
N THR A 42 -19.14 10.01 -0.19
CA THR A 42 -19.14 8.56 0.07
C THR A 42 -19.23 7.70 -1.19
N GLY A 43 -19.78 8.24 -2.29
CA GLY A 43 -19.84 7.56 -3.59
C GLY A 43 -18.47 7.14 -4.13
N ARG A 44 -17.42 7.89 -3.77
CA ARG A 44 -16.03 7.58 -4.15
C ARG A 44 -15.56 6.21 -3.65
N LEU A 45 -16.15 5.68 -2.58
CA LEU A 45 -15.80 4.35 -2.08
C LEU A 45 -16.13 3.25 -3.09
N GLY A 46 -17.28 3.33 -3.78
CA GLY A 46 -17.67 2.35 -4.78
C GLY A 46 -16.81 2.42 -6.05
N GLU A 47 -16.39 3.64 -6.44
CA GLU A 47 -15.44 3.82 -7.55
C GLU A 47 -14.09 3.17 -7.23
N ILE A 48 -13.56 3.39 -6.02
CA ILE A 48 -12.30 2.76 -5.57
C ILE A 48 -12.44 1.24 -5.54
N GLU A 49 -13.56 0.71 -5.06
CA GLU A 49 -13.82 -0.73 -5.08
C GLU A 49 -13.80 -1.29 -6.52
N GLN A 50 -14.43 -0.59 -7.48
CA GLN A 50 -14.40 -0.99 -8.88
C GLN A 50 -13.00 -0.92 -9.49
N GLU A 51 -12.24 0.15 -9.19
CA GLU A 51 -10.83 0.27 -9.59
C GLU A 51 -10.01 -0.93 -9.08
N MET A 52 -10.21 -1.34 -7.82
CA MET A 52 -9.55 -2.51 -7.24
C MET A 52 -9.94 -3.81 -7.95
N ARG A 53 -11.23 -4.03 -8.19
CA ARG A 53 -11.74 -5.24 -8.88
C ARG A 53 -11.17 -5.36 -10.28
N HIS A 54 -11.19 -4.26 -11.04
CA HIS A 54 -10.65 -4.23 -12.39
C HIS A 54 -9.15 -4.54 -12.40
N TRP A 55 -8.39 -3.91 -11.49
CA TRP A 55 -6.95 -4.20 -11.37
C TRP A 55 -6.70 -5.68 -11.04
N MET A 56 -7.50 -6.27 -10.14
CA MET A 56 -7.42 -7.68 -9.77
C MET A 56 -7.72 -8.61 -10.96
N GLU A 57 -8.73 -8.30 -11.76
CA GLU A 57 -9.07 -9.04 -12.98
C GLU A 57 -7.93 -8.98 -14.01
N GLU A 58 -7.36 -7.80 -14.24
CA GLU A 58 -6.24 -7.63 -15.18
C GLU A 58 -4.96 -8.38 -14.76
N HIS A 59 -4.77 -8.56 -13.45
CA HIS A 59 -3.58 -9.21 -12.88
C HIS A 59 -3.85 -10.63 -12.37
N GLU A 60 -5.00 -11.21 -12.73
CA GLU A 60 -5.38 -12.59 -12.44
C GLU A 60 -5.40 -12.94 -10.93
N TYR A 61 -5.84 -12.00 -10.09
CA TYR A 61 -6.07 -12.22 -8.66
C TYR A 61 -7.55 -12.49 -8.35
N ASP A 62 -7.86 -13.70 -7.91
CA ASP A 62 -9.24 -14.07 -7.52
C ASP A 62 -9.68 -13.48 -6.17
N SER A 63 -8.73 -13.09 -5.31
CA SER A 63 -9.02 -12.58 -3.97
C SER A 63 -7.93 -11.67 -3.43
N VAL A 64 -8.32 -10.79 -2.50
CA VAL A 64 -7.38 -9.96 -1.74
C VAL A 64 -6.43 -10.80 -0.88
N ASP A 65 -6.86 -11.97 -0.41
CA ASP A 65 -6.04 -12.88 0.38
C ASP A 65 -4.88 -13.45 -0.42
N MET A 66 -5.06 -13.68 -1.73
CA MET A 66 -4.01 -14.17 -2.62
C MET A 66 -2.87 -13.15 -2.81
N MET A 67 -3.19 -11.85 -2.86
CA MET A 67 -2.18 -10.80 -3.04
C MET A 67 -1.56 -10.32 -1.74
N LYS A 68 -2.21 -10.55 -0.60
CA LYS A 68 -1.81 -9.97 0.68
C LYS A 68 -0.40 -10.40 1.07
N GLY A 69 0.50 -9.42 1.18
CA GLY A 69 1.90 -9.65 1.51
C GLY A 69 2.79 -10.21 0.40
N SER A 70 2.29 -10.32 -0.84
CA SER A 70 3.06 -10.79 -2.01
C SER A 70 4.28 -9.90 -2.31
N MET A 71 4.22 -8.62 -1.96
CA MET A 71 5.32 -7.64 -2.08
C MET A 71 5.91 -7.24 -0.72
N SER A 72 5.68 -8.03 0.32
CA SER A 72 6.31 -7.78 1.63
C SER A 72 7.82 -8.04 1.58
N GLN A 73 8.58 -7.49 2.53
CA GLN A 73 10.03 -7.74 2.64
C GLN A 73 10.37 -9.25 2.67
N LYS A 74 9.51 -10.07 3.29
CA LYS A 74 9.69 -11.54 3.35
C LYS A 74 9.61 -12.19 1.96
N SER A 75 8.81 -11.62 1.07
CA SER A 75 8.57 -12.11 -0.29
C SER A 75 9.58 -11.55 -1.31
N CYS A 76 10.51 -10.69 -0.87
CA CYS A 76 11.56 -10.14 -1.72
C CYS A 76 12.69 -11.17 -1.90
N PRO A 77 13.12 -11.47 -3.14
CA PRO A 77 14.22 -12.41 -3.41
C PRO A 77 15.55 -12.01 -2.76
N GLU A 78 15.82 -10.71 -2.64
CA GLU A 78 17.03 -10.17 -2.01
C GLU A 78 16.67 -9.15 -0.91
N PRO A 79 16.39 -9.61 0.33
CA PRO A 79 15.95 -8.73 1.42
C PRO A 79 16.94 -7.61 1.76
N ALA A 80 18.25 -7.88 1.63
CA ALA A 80 19.29 -6.89 1.91
C ALA A 80 19.30 -5.73 0.89
N ALA A 81 18.96 -5.99 -0.38
CA ALA A 81 18.83 -4.94 -1.38
C ALA A 81 17.58 -4.09 -1.15
N PHE A 82 16.47 -4.71 -0.73
CA PHE A 82 15.27 -3.98 -0.32
C PHE A 82 15.55 -3.02 0.85
N GLU A 83 16.24 -3.50 1.89
CA GLU A 83 16.65 -2.67 3.03
C GLU A 83 17.57 -1.53 2.60
N ARG A 84 18.58 -1.82 1.76
CA ARG A 84 19.52 -0.82 1.26
C ARG A 84 18.83 0.25 0.42
N ALA A 85 17.90 -0.12 -0.45
CA ALA A 85 17.15 0.82 -1.28
C ALA A 85 16.30 1.76 -0.41
N ASN A 86 15.61 1.22 0.59
CA ASN A 86 14.84 2.03 1.53
C ASN A 86 15.75 2.95 2.35
N TYR A 87 16.89 2.45 2.83
CA TYR A 87 17.87 3.25 3.56
C TYR A 87 18.41 4.43 2.72
N MET A 88 18.82 4.16 1.47
CA MET A 88 19.29 5.22 0.56
C MET A 88 18.21 6.27 0.30
N LYS A 89 16.95 5.84 0.10
CA LYS A 89 15.81 6.75 -0.09
C LYS A 89 15.59 7.63 1.15
N THR A 90 15.66 7.06 2.35
CA THR A 90 15.51 7.81 3.61
C THR A 90 16.59 8.88 3.76
N ILE A 91 17.86 8.54 3.52
CA ILE A 91 18.96 9.51 3.61
C ILE A 91 18.78 10.65 2.59
N GLN A 92 18.43 10.33 1.34
CA GLN A 92 18.18 11.35 0.31
C GLN A 92 16.98 12.25 0.65
N SER A 93 15.94 11.70 1.29
CA SER A 93 14.77 12.48 1.70
C SER A 93 15.05 13.48 2.83
N TYR A 94 16.18 13.30 3.54
CA TYR A 94 16.58 14.19 4.63
C TYR A 94 17.27 15.47 4.13
N ASP A 95 17.56 15.57 2.84
CA ASP A 95 18.23 16.74 2.25
C ASP A 95 17.21 17.79 1.81
N ARG A 96 16.71 18.58 2.78
CA ARG A 96 16.27 20.00 2.67
C ARG A 96 15.54 20.43 3.94
N TYR A 97 16.31 20.90 4.92
CA TYR A 97 15.86 22.04 5.72
C TYR A 97 16.60 23.27 5.16
N PRO A 98 15.92 24.29 4.61
CA PRO A 98 16.61 25.53 4.31
C PRO A 98 17.07 26.11 5.66
N THR A 99 18.38 26.14 5.88
CA THR A 99 18.95 27.00 6.90
C THR A 99 18.61 28.43 6.53
N VAL A 100 17.89 29.09 7.44
CA VAL A 100 17.55 30.52 7.42
C VAL A 100 18.76 31.41 7.16
#